data_AF-A0A924GZA1-F1
#
_entry.id   AF-A0A924GZA1-F1
#
_cell.length_a   1.000
_cell.length_b   1.000
_cell.length_c   1.000
_cell.angle_alpha   90.00
_cell.angle_beta   90.00
_cell.angle_gamma   90.00
#
_symmetry.space_group_name_H-M   'P 1'
#
loop_
_entity.id
_entity.type
_entity.pdbx_description
1 polymer ?
#
loop_
_entity_poly.entity_id
_entity_poly.type
_entity_poly.pdbx_seq_one_letter_code
_entity_poly.pdbx_strand_id
1 'polypeptide(L)'
;AGDPPASLNFEVIDEPLMLGPFALCHHPRPVAGAYVICGHWHPCISVSGRAFERLRLPCFWFGDDSGAMPANAVGVLPAFGSFTGMYRIEPRAGDRIFPVAGDVVRAIPALPVA
;
A
#
# COMPACT_ATOMS: atom_id res chain seq x y z
N ALA A 1 -5.90 5.21 18.68
CA ALA A 1 -6.20 6.59 19.07
C ALA A 1 -7.72 6.72 19.10
N GLY A 2 -8.29 7.52 20.00
CA GLY A 2 -9.74 7.76 20.01
C GLY A 2 -10.16 8.74 18.93
N ASP A 3 -11.45 9.07 18.91
CA ASP A 3 -12.03 9.99 17.93
C ASP A 3 -11.44 11.41 18.04
N PRO A 4 -11.27 12.12 16.91
CA PRO A 4 -10.84 13.50 16.90
C PRO A 4 -11.86 14.43 17.60
N PRO A 5 -11.43 15.59 18.13
CA PRO A 5 -12.34 16.60 18.66
C PRO A 5 -13.39 17.03 17.62
N ALA A 6 -14.64 17.19 18.05
CA ALA A 6 -15.75 17.58 17.18
C ALA A 6 -15.50 18.89 16.40
N SER A 7 -14.71 19.82 16.95
CA SER A 7 -14.35 21.08 16.30
C SER A 7 -13.57 20.92 14.99
N LEU A 8 -13.00 19.74 14.72
CA LEU A 8 -12.27 19.46 13.48
C LEU A 8 -13.21 19.07 12.32
N ASN A 9 -14.49 18.82 12.58
CA ASN A 9 -15.50 18.47 11.58
C ASN A 9 -15.09 17.30 10.67
N PHE A 10 -14.41 16.29 11.22
CA PHE A 10 -14.17 15.03 10.53
C PHE A 10 -15.37 14.09 10.70
N GLU A 11 -15.78 13.48 9.60
CA GLU A 11 -16.62 12.29 9.65
C GLU A 11 -15.72 11.09 9.98
N VAL A 12 -16.04 10.39 11.07
CA VAL A 12 -15.29 9.22 11.55
C VAL A 12 -16.10 7.98 11.19
N ILE A 13 -15.47 7.07 10.45
CA ILE A 13 -16.11 5.86 9.93
C ILE A 13 -15.20 4.68 10.25
N ASP A 14 -15.78 3.58 10.75
CA ASP A 14 -15.08 2.33 10.92
C ASP A 14 -14.82 1.65 9.57
N GLU A 15 -13.69 0.97 9.43
CA GLU A 15 -13.43 0.16 8.24
C GLU A 15 -14.36 -1.08 8.19
N PRO A 16 -14.82 -1.50 6.99
CA PRO A 16 -14.54 -0.89 5.69
C PRO A 16 -15.54 0.21 5.32
N LEU A 17 -15.04 1.30 4.71
CA LEU A 17 -15.89 2.24 3.97
C LEU A 17 -16.00 1.77 2.51
N MET A 18 -17.20 1.36 2.11
CA MET A 18 -17.46 0.91 0.74
C MET A 18 -17.61 2.09 -0.22
N LEU A 19 -16.85 2.07 -1.32
CA LEU A 19 -16.89 3.09 -2.37
C LEU A 19 -16.88 2.42 -3.75
N GLY A 20 -18.06 2.10 -4.27
CA GLY A 20 -18.20 1.36 -5.52
C GLY A 20 -17.50 0.00 -5.45
N PRO A 21 -16.53 -0.31 -6.34
CA PRO A 21 -15.80 -1.58 -6.31
C PRO A 21 -14.72 -1.65 -5.22
N PHE A 22 -14.52 -0.57 -4.45
CA PHE A 22 -13.46 -0.47 -3.46
C PHE A 22 -13.96 -0.61 -2.03
N ALA A 23 -13.14 -1.21 -1.19
CA ALA A 23 -13.24 -1.14 0.26
C ALA A 23 -12.06 -0.32 0.79
N LEU A 24 -12.35 0.84 1.37
CA LEU A 24 -11.34 1.69 1.99
C LEU A 24 -11.13 1.22 3.44
N CYS A 25 -9.91 0.78 3.74
CA CYS A 25 -9.56 0.19 5.03
C CYS A 25 -8.30 0.85 5.61
N HIS A 26 -8.13 0.82 6.93
CA HIS A 26 -6.83 0.99 7.57
C HIS A 26 -5.98 -0.27 7.42
N HIS A 27 -6.51 -1.45 7.73
CA HIS A 27 -5.76 -2.71 7.75
C HIS A 27 -5.79 -3.44 6.40
N PRO A 28 -4.66 -4.03 5.96
CA PRO A 28 -4.56 -4.81 4.72
C PRO A 28 -5.10 -6.23 4.88
N ARG A 29 -6.44 -6.32 4.86
CA ARG A 29 -7.17 -7.59 4.87
C ARG A 29 -8.12 -7.62 3.69
N PRO A 30 -8.16 -8.71 2.89
CA PRO A 30 -9.11 -8.84 1.78
C PRO A 30 -10.56 -8.70 2.25
N VAL A 31 -11.38 -8.03 1.45
CA VAL A 31 -12.83 -7.89 1.66
C VAL A 31 -13.55 -8.56 0.50
N ALA A 32 -14.49 -9.46 0.79
CA ALA A 32 -15.20 -10.20 -0.24
C ALA A 32 -15.98 -9.26 -1.18
N GLY A 33 -15.76 -9.41 -2.49
CA GLY A 33 -16.48 -8.64 -3.51
C GLY A 33 -15.95 -7.23 -3.76
N ALA A 34 -14.82 -6.83 -3.16
CA ALA A 34 -14.22 -5.51 -3.38
C ALA A 34 -12.69 -5.56 -3.43
N TYR A 35 -12.09 -4.59 -4.11
CA TYR A 35 -10.65 -4.36 -4.06
C TYR A 35 -10.32 -3.44 -2.88
N VAL A 36 -9.45 -3.89 -1.98
CA VAL A 36 -9.11 -3.14 -0.77
C VAL A 36 -8.05 -2.09 -1.08
N ILE A 37 -8.27 -0.85 -0.66
CA ILE A 37 -7.26 0.20 -0.65
C ILE A 37 -6.99 0.57 0.81
N CYS A 38 -5.75 0.43 1.26
CA CYS A 38 -5.43 0.61 2.68
C CYS A 38 -4.03 1.13 2.97
N GLY A 39 -3.73 1.33 4.25
CA GLY A 39 -2.44 1.77 4.76
C GLY A 39 -1.84 0.77 5.76
N HIS A 40 -1.55 1.25 6.97
CA HIS A 40 -1.03 0.49 8.12
C HIS A 40 0.41 -0.05 7.99
N TRP A 41 0.77 -0.73 6.90
CA TRP A 41 2.10 -1.34 6.76
C TRP A 41 3.20 -0.34 6.43
N HIS A 42 2.87 0.76 5.75
CA HIS A 42 3.86 1.69 5.19
C HIS A 42 4.88 0.94 4.30
N PRO A 43 4.40 0.37 3.19
CA PRO A 43 5.17 -0.54 2.36
C PRO A 43 6.39 0.16 1.74
N CYS A 44 7.52 -0.53 1.75
CA CYS A 44 8.74 -0.09 1.08
C CYS A 44 9.40 -1.23 0.30
N ILE A 45 10.20 -0.86 -0.70
CA ILE A 45 11.18 -1.75 -1.31
C ILE A 45 12.60 -1.33 -0.93
N SER A 46 13.53 -2.27 -1.03
CA SER A 46 14.97 -1.99 -0.91
C SER A 46 15.59 -1.88 -2.29
N VAL A 47 16.29 -0.77 -2.55
CA VAL A 47 17.11 -0.55 -3.74
C VAL A 47 18.58 -0.57 -3.32
N SER A 48 19.40 -1.30 -4.05
CA SER A 48 20.85 -1.36 -3.83
C SER A 48 21.56 -0.46 -4.84
N GLY A 49 22.42 0.43 -4.36
CA GLY A 49 23.24 1.34 -5.16
C GLY A 49 24.68 0.86 -5.32
N ARG A 50 25.51 1.72 -5.94
CA ARG A 50 26.97 1.54 -5.94
C ARG A 50 27.50 1.73 -4.51
N ALA A 51 28.66 1.13 -4.21
CA ALA A 51 29.31 1.24 -2.90
C ALA A 51 28.49 0.71 -1.69
N PHE A 52 27.68 -0.33 -1.89
CA PHE A 52 26.88 -0.99 -0.84
C PHE A 52 25.80 -0.13 -0.19
N GLU A 53 25.42 1.00 -0.82
CA GLU A 53 24.30 1.79 -0.35
C GLU A 53 22.99 1.00 -0.49
N ARG A 54 22.18 1.00 0.57
CA ARG A 54 20.85 0.40 0.57
C ARG A 54 19.85 1.47 0.95
N LEU A 55 19.02 1.85 0.00
CA LEU A 55 17.94 2.80 0.20
C LEU A 55 16.62 2.06 0.33
N ARG A 56 15.82 2.44 1.32
CA ARG A 56 14.42 2.02 1.39
C ARG A 56 13.56 3.12 0.78
N LEU A 57 12.83 2.75 -0.27
CA LEU A 57 11.90 3.65 -0.92
C LEU A 57 10.48 3.25 -0.52
N PRO A 58 9.65 4.18 0.00
CA PRO A 58 8.22 3.93 0.14
C PRO A 58 7.64 3.63 -1.24
N CYS A 59 6.60 2.81 -1.29
CA CYS A 59 6.02 2.40 -2.56
C CYS A 59 4.50 2.29 -2.47
N PHE A 60 3.82 2.44 -3.59
CA PHE A 60 2.51 1.87 -3.76
C PHE A 60 2.68 0.39 -4.11
N TRP A 61 1.99 -0.49 -3.39
CA TRP A 61 1.97 -1.91 -3.67
C TRP A 61 0.54 -2.32 -3.98
N PHE A 62 0.33 -2.95 -5.13
CA PHE A 62 -0.95 -3.49 -5.53
C PHE A 62 -0.79 -4.98 -5.75
N GLY A 63 -1.56 -5.78 -5.00
CA GLY A 63 -1.77 -7.19 -5.29
C GLY A 63 -2.63 -7.37 -6.55
N ASP A 64 -3.34 -8.49 -6.65
CA ASP A 64 -4.12 -8.82 -7.85
C ASP A 64 -5.28 -7.83 -8.08
N ASP A 65 -5.11 -6.93 -9.05
CA ASP A 65 -6.11 -5.99 -9.53
C ASP A 65 -6.86 -6.48 -10.78
N SER A 66 -6.55 -7.69 -11.27
CA SER A 66 -7.25 -8.33 -12.40
C SER A 66 -8.52 -9.08 -11.97
N GLY A 67 -8.60 -9.48 -10.70
CA GLY A 67 -9.71 -10.27 -10.14
C GLY A 67 -9.54 -11.78 -10.24
N ALA A 68 -8.40 -12.27 -10.76
CA ALA A 68 -8.10 -13.69 -10.87
C ALA A 68 -7.85 -14.39 -9.50
N MET A 69 -7.36 -13.64 -8.52
CA MET A 69 -7.06 -14.05 -7.15
C MET A 69 -7.68 -13.08 -6.14
N PRO A 70 -8.98 -13.20 -5.85
CA PRO A 70 -9.67 -12.31 -4.90
C PRO A 70 -9.04 -12.24 -3.50
N ALA A 71 -8.36 -13.31 -3.07
CA ALA A 71 -7.61 -13.33 -1.81
C ALA A 71 -6.41 -12.36 -1.79
N ASN A 72 -5.98 -11.87 -2.95
CA ASN A 72 -4.87 -10.93 -3.14
C ASN A 72 -5.35 -9.55 -3.62
N ALA A 73 -6.66 -9.27 -3.65
CA ALA A 73 -7.25 -8.00 -4.10
C ALA A 73 -7.06 -6.88 -3.06
N VAL A 74 -5.80 -6.54 -2.77
CA VAL A 74 -5.39 -5.56 -1.77
C VAL A 74 -4.30 -4.66 -2.34
N GLY A 75 -4.50 -3.36 -2.26
CA GLY A 75 -3.51 -2.32 -2.53
C GLY A 75 -3.16 -1.56 -1.25
N VAL A 76 -1.87 -1.44 -0.97
CA VAL A 76 -1.35 -0.71 0.20
C VAL A 76 -0.61 0.54 -0.25
N LEU A 77 -1.05 1.67 0.32
CA LEU A 77 -0.51 2.99 0.06
C LEU A 77 0.70 3.28 0.97
N PRO A 78 1.70 4.04 0.49
CA PRO A 78 2.78 4.50 1.34
C PRO A 78 2.26 5.41 2.45
N ALA A 79 3.00 5.51 3.55
CA ALA A 79 2.68 6.48 4.60
C ALA A 79 2.77 7.92 4.04
N PHE A 80 1.82 8.77 4.44
CA PHE A 80 1.91 10.20 4.16
C PHE A 80 2.96 10.90 5.03
N GLY A 81 3.14 10.44 6.28
CA GLY A 81 4.10 11.03 7.21
C GLY A 81 5.54 10.62 6.91
N SER A 82 6.49 11.54 7.15
CA SER A 82 7.93 11.32 6.92
C SER A 82 8.62 10.50 8.02
N PHE A 83 7.97 10.27 9.17
CA PHE A 83 8.56 9.67 10.36
C PHE A 83 7.92 8.34 10.76
N THR A 84 7.59 7.51 9.77
CA THR A 84 6.99 6.19 10.02
C THR A 84 7.98 5.07 9.77
N GLY A 85 7.93 4.02 10.59
CA GLY A 85 8.59 2.76 10.26
C GLY A 85 8.09 2.23 8.91
N MET A 86 8.97 1.57 8.16
CA MET A 86 8.66 0.99 6.85
C MET A 86 8.63 -0.53 6.89
N TYR A 87 7.60 -1.14 6.32
CA TYR A 87 7.50 -2.58 6.13
C TYR A 87 8.03 -2.98 4.75
N ARG A 88 9.10 -3.79 4.72
CA ARG A 88 9.64 -4.29 3.44
C ARG A 88 8.66 -5.32 2.87
N ILE A 89 8.11 -5.03 1.69
CA ILE A 89 7.26 -5.99 0.99
C ILE A 89 8.11 -7.09 0.33
N GLU A 90 7.59 -8.32 0.34
CA GLU A 90 8.07 -9.41 -0.52
C GLU A 90 7.08 -9.55 -1.67
N PRO A 91 7.44 -9.12 -2.89
CA PRO A 91 6.53 -9.12 -4.04
C PRO A 91 6.16 -10.53 -4.47
N ARG A 92 4.89 -10.72 -4.85
CA ARG A 92 4.38 -11.96 -5.46
C ARG A 92 4.29 -11.82 -6.98
N ALA A 93 4.13 -12.95 -7.67
CA ALA A 93 3.79 -12.94 -9.10
C ALA A 93 2.53 -12.11 -9.34
N GLY A 94 2.60 -11.18 -10.30
CA GLY A 94 1.48 -10.32 -10.66
C GLY A 94 1.34 -9.06 -9.80
N ASP A 95 2.07 -8.96 -8.67
CA ASP A 95 2.07 -7.72 -7.89
C ASP A 95 2.65 -6.57 -8.70
N ARG A 96 2.01 -5.40 -8.61
CA ARG A 96 2.48 -4.17 -9.23
C ARG A 96 3.02 -3.24 -8.16
N ILE A 97 4.26 -2.81 -8.34
CA ILE A 97 4.97 -1.99 -7.35
C ILE A 97 5.44 -0.69 -8.01
N PHE A 98 5.17 0.41 -7.31
CA PHE A 98 5.50 1.75 -7.75
C PHE A 98 6.26 2.48 -6.64
N PRO A 99 7.60 2.41 -6.62
CA PRO A 99 8.40 3.16 -5.66
C PRO A 99 8.24 4.67 -5.88
N VAL A 100 8.31 5.40 -4.78
CA VAL A 100 8.30 6.87 -4.75
C VAL A 100 9.74 7.34 -4.50
N ALA A 101 10.28 8.13 -5.42
CA ALA A 101 11.60 8.72 -5.34
C ALA A 101 11.49 10.24 -5.55
N GLY A 102 11.42 10.98 -4.44
CA GLY A 102 11.12 12.41 -4.49
C GLY A 102 9.71 12.64 -5.03
N ASP A 103 9.60 13.41 -6.11
CA ASP A 103 8.36 13.72 -6.83
C ASP A 103 8.02 12.71 -7.94
N VAL A 104 8.82 11.66 -8.09
CA VAL A 104 8.69 10.68 -9.16
C VAL A 104 8.09 9.37 -8.65
N VAL A 105 7.09 8.88 -9.39
CA VAL A 105 6.55 7.52 -9.27
C VAL A 105 6.83 6.76 -10.57
N ARG A 106 7.42 5.57 -10.46
CA ARG A 106 7.71 4.69 -11.60
C ARG A 106 7.36 3.25 -11.25
N ALA A 107 6.74 2.53 -12.19
CA ALA A 107 6.59 1.09 -12.07
C ALA A 107 7.97 0.43 -12.12
N ILE A 108 8.22 -0.55 -11.26
CA ILE A 108 9.30 -1.50 -11.51
C ILE A 108 8.81 -2.59 -12.45
N PRO A 109 9.68 -3.18 -13.30
CA PRO A 109 9.32 -4.35 -14.08
C PRO A 109 8.74 -5.43 -13.17
N ALA A 110 7.74 -6.17 -13.67
CA ALA A 110 7.21 -7.33 -12.96
C ALA A 110 8.39 -8.24 -12.59
N LEU A 111 8.60 -8.44 -11.29
CA LEU A 111 9.71 -9.25 -10.82
C LEU A 111 9.48 -10.67 -11.33
N PRO A 112 10.47 -11.31 -12.00
CA PRO A 112 10.40 -12.73 -12.18
C PRO A 112 10.36 -13.35 -10.78
N VAL A 113 9.33 -14.13 -10.51
CA VAL A 113 9.32 -15.00 -9.34
C VAL A 113 10.47 -15.97 -9.54
N ALA A 114 11.47 -15.88 -8.68
CA ALA A 114 12.47 -16.94 -8.54
C ALA A 114 11.81 -18.15 -7.89
#